data_AF-A0A1Q2SKI8-F1
#
_entry.id   AF-A0A1Q2SKI8-F1
#
_cell.length_a   1.000
_cell.length_b   1.000
_cell.length_c   1.000
_cell.angle_alpha   90.00
_cell.angle_beta   90.00
_cell.angle_gamma   90.00
#
_symmetry.space_group_name_H-M   'P 1'
#
loop_
_entity.id
_entity.type
_entity.pdbx_description
1 polymer ?
#
loop_
_entity_poly.entity_id
_entity_poly.type
_entity_poly.pdbx_seq_one_letter_code
_entity_poly.pdbx_strand_id
1 'polypeptide(L)'
;MVPMTAMAIIGLYQLVQKPQEVWDDPIQRLFVLLFLCIWLPMILSLIGAVYFPRSLYTVFSFLLYFPAAIFIIREGRKKYVQNKLLVATTIIVAIWCIDAIIQLFFSYDLLGYPLIEGHITGLFYSKFRLGHVLAVLSPLFFEGLRRYVIHYGWIWLLVVLLVFAVLFTGRRIAWMMFAIAAVTYAIYLYKMGFWQYWKKSILVVGISMILLIPTTLSYAPFLHRVEQALGLFSGNYQIANTATSYRLALWETALAITTDHWLNGVGVRGFRYICQDYAVQEESTADFEPNNGCSTHPHLMLLEIGAETGLLGIMGYILFGWFFWCYIRRLLAEKIYYAVPYSLCVLVAVFPFNAHLAFYGSYWSSISWWLIALTLAIGDKYSPSR
;
A
#
# COMPACT_ATOMS: atom_id res chain seq x y z
N MET A 1 -9.80 -12.00 4.31
CA MET A 1 -9.81 -12.87 3.11
C MET A 1 -11.22 -13.18 2.62
N VAL A 2 -12.20 -13.38 3.52
CA VAL A 2 -13.59 -13.72 3.16
C VAL A 2 -14.17 -12.90 1.99
N PRO A 3 -14.03 -11.55 1.93
CA PRO A 3 -14.56 -10.78 0.80
C PRO A 3 -13.87 -11.11 -0.54
N MET A 4 -12.55 -11.27 -0.54
CA MET A 4 -11.79 -11.63 -1.74
C MET A 4 -12.15 -13.03 -2.22
N THR A 5 -12.36 -13.98 -1.29
CA THR A 5 -12.79 -15.34 -1.63
C THR A 5 -14.19 -15.35 -2.23
N ALA A 6 -15.13 -14.59 -1.69
CA ALA A 6 -16.48 -14.47 -2.27
C ALA A 6 -16.43 -13.90 -3.69
N MET A 7 -15.68 -12.82 -3.91
CA MET A 7 -15.49 -12.23 -5.24
C MET A 7 -14.80 -13.21 -6.20
N ALA A 8 -13.83 -13.98 -5.72
CA ALA A 8 -13.15 -15.00 -6.51
C ALA A 8 -14.10 -16.13 -6.95
N ILE A 9 -14.98 -16.61 -6.08
CA ILE A 9 -15.97 -17.66 -6.42
C ILE A 9 -16.91 -17.15 -7.51
N ILE A 10 -17.45 -15.93 -7.35
CA ILE A 10 -18.35 -15.33 -8.33
C ILE A 10 -17.62 -15.08 -9.66
N GLY A 11 -16.40 -14.55 -9.60
CA GLY A 11 -15.59 -14.31 -10.80
C GLY A 11 -15.19 -15.60 -11.52
N LEU A 12 -14.92 -16.68 -10.78
CA LEU A 12 -14.65 -18.00 -11.37
C LEU A 12 -15.89 -18.56 -12.07
N TYR A 13 -17.06 -18.43 -11.45
CA TYR A 13 -18.33 -18.79 -12.08
C TYR A 13 -18.55 -18.02 -13.39
N GLN A 14 -18.30 -16.70 -13.39
CA GLN A 14 -18.39 -15.88 -14.60
C GLN A 14 -17.40 -16.31 -15.69
N LEU A 15 -16.15 -16.62 -15.31
CA LEU A 15 -15.10 -17.07 -16.23
C LEU A 15 -15.47 -18.42 -16.88
N VAL A 16 -16.00 -19.36 -16.10
CA VAL A 16 -16.40 -20.69 -16.60
C VAL A 16 -17.61 -20.58 -17.54
N GLN A 17 -18.58 -19.72 -17.23
CA GLN A 17 -19.76 -19.56 -18.08
C GLN A 17 -19.45 -18.86 -19.40
N LYS A 18 -18.55 -17.87 -19.39
CA LYS A 18 -18.30 -17.00 -20.54
C LYS A 18 -16.81 -16.68 -20.70
N PRO A 19 -15.98 -17.67 -21.05
CA PRO A 19 -14.54 -17.47 -21.15
C PRO A 19 -14.16 -16.48 -22.26
N GLN A 20 -14.87 -16.50 -23.39
CA GLN A 20 -14.60 -15.60 -24.53
C GLN A 20 -14.79 -14.11 -24.16
N GLU A 21 -15.83 -13.78 -23.36
CA GLU A 21 -16.04 -12.40 -22.89
C GLU A 21 -14.85 -11.85 -22.08
N VAL A 22 -14.07 -12.70 -21.42
CA VAL A 22 -12.88 -12.29 -20.65
C VAL A 22 -11.67 -12.08 -21.56
N TRP A 23 -11.47 -12.94 -22.56
CA TRP A 23 -10.30 -12.86 -23.44
C TRP A 23 -10.44 -11.78 -24.52
N ASP A 24 -11.66 -11.50 -24.99
CA ASP A 24 -11.91 -10.47 -26.00
C ASP A 24 -11.74 -9.06 -25.42
N ASP A 25 -12.00 -8.90 -24.13
CA ASP A 25 -11.96 -7.63 -23.42
C ASP A 25 -10.51 -7.11 -23.23
N PRO A 26 -10.17 -5.92 -23.78
CA PRO A 26 -8.82 -5.38 -23.69
C PRO A 26 -8.39 -5.02 -22.26
N ILE A 27 -9.32 -4.65 -21.37
CA ILE A 27 -9.00 -4.31 -19.98
C ILE A 27 -8.70 -5.57 -19.17
N GLN A 28 -9.46 -6.65 -19.41
CA GLN A 28 -9.19 -7.94 -18.80
C GLN A 28 -7.85 -8.51 -19.27
N ARG A 29 -7.53 -8.40 -20.57
CA ARG A 29 -6.21 -8.77 -21.10
C ARG A 29 -5.08 -7.99 -20.46
N LEU A 30 -5.26 -6.67 -20.26
CA LEU A 30 -4.28 -5.87 -19.53
C LEU A 30 -4.14 -6.31 -18.07
N PHE A 31 -5.24 -6.65 -17.40
CA PHE A 31 -5.17 -7.21 -16.05
C PHE A 31 -4.39 -8.53 -16.03
N VAL A 32 -4.67 -9.45 -16.95
CA VAL A 32 -3.95 -10.73 -17.09
C VAL A 32 -2.46 -10.47 -17.26
N LEU A 33 -2.08 -9.54 -18.15
CA LEU A 33 -0.69 -9.16 -18.37
C LEU A 33 -0.02 -8.66 -17.08
N LEU A 34 -0.66 -7.72 -16.36
CA LEU A 34 -0.16 -7.20 -15.08
C LEU A 34 -0.05 -8.30 -14.02
N PHE A 35 -1.01 -9.23 -13.98
CA PHE A 35 -1.00 -10.38 -13.08
C PHE A 35 0.18 -11.31 -13.37
N LEU A 36 0.38 -11.67 -14.65
CA LEU A 36 1.47 -12.55 -15.08
C LEU A 36 2.84 -11.94 -14.84
N CYS A 37 2.99 -10.62 -14.97
CA CYS A 37 4.24 -9.92 -14.63
C CYS A 37 4.71 -10.20 -13.20
N ILE A 38 3.80 -10.42 -12.25
CA ILE A 38 4.16 -10.76 -10.87
C ILE A 38 4.12 -12.27 -10.64
N TRP A 39 3.06 -12.95 -11.10
CA TRP A 39 2.80 -14.35 -10.78
C TRP A 39 3.77 -15.33 -11.44
N LEU A 40 4.20 -15.08 -12.69
CA LEU A 40 5.17 -15.96 -13.37
C LEU A 40 6.52 -16.01 -12.64
N PRO A 41 7.13 -14.87 -12.24
CA PRO A 41 8.32 -14.91 -11.38
C PRO A 41 8.12 -15.69 -10.08
N MET A 42 6.93 -15.64 -9.48
CA MET A 42 6.66 -16.42 -8.26
C MET A 42 6.73 -17.93 -8.53
N ILE A 43 6.24 -18.42 -9.67
CA ILE A 43 6.35 -19.83 -10.05
C ILE A 43 7.80 -20.21 -10.30
N LEU A 44 8.53 -19.36 -11.04
CA LEU A 44 9.93 -19.62 -11.35
C LEU A 44 10.79 -19.64 -10.07
N SER A 45 10.43 -18.84 -9.07
CA SER A 45 11.07 -18.88 -7.74
C SER A 45 10.90 -20.20 -6.99
N LEU A 46 9.92 -21.05 -7.36
CA LEU A 46 9.73 -22.37 -6.74
C LEU A 46 10.93 -23.30 -6.99
N ILE A 47 11.65 -23.10 -8.09
CA ILE A 47 12.84 -23.90 -8.44
C ILE A 47 13.95 -23.70 -7.40
N GLY A 48 14.11 -22.46 -6.90
CA GLY A 48 15.09 -22.08 -5.89
C GLY A 48 14.54 -21.97 -4.47
N ALA A 49 13.33 -22.47 -4.22
CA ALA A 49 12.62 -22.23 -2.97
C ALA A 49 13.28 -22.98 -1.79
N VAL A 50 13.79 -22.21 -0.82
CA VAL A 50 14.39 -22.76 0.40
C VAL A 50 13.34 -23.51 1.24
N TYR A 51 12.10 -23.00 1.27
CA TYR A 51 10.98 -23.67 1.93
C TYR A 51 9.80 -23.84 0.97
N PHE A 52 9.89 -24.88 0.15
CA PHE A 52 8.95 -25.18 -0.93
C PHE A 52 7.46 -25.17 -0.51
N PRO A 53 7.02 -25.79 0.60
CA PRO A 53 5.59 -25.82 0.94
C PRO A 53 4.97 -24.43 1.15
N ARG A 54 5.71 -23.50 1.76
CA ARG A 54 5.22 -22.13 1.97
C ARG A 54 5.19 -21.34 0.67
N SER A 55 6.22 -21.47 -0.15
CA SER A 55 6.29 -20.77 -1.43
C SER A 55 5.19 -21.25 -2.37
N LEU A 56 4.98 -22.57 -2.45
CA LEU A 56 3.92 -23.18 -3.23
C LEU A 56 2.53 -22.70 -2.78
N TYR A 57 2.25 -22.72 -1.47
CA TYR A 57 1.01 -22.20 -0.92
C TYR A 57 0.77 -20.73 -1.30
N THR A 58 1.83 -19.92 -1.31
CA THR A 58 1.74 -18.49 -1.64
C THR A 58 1.45 -18.28 -3.13
N VAL A 59 2.12 -19.02 -4.02
CA VAL A 59 1.85 -19.03 -5.47
C VAL A 59 0.40 -19.37 -5.77
N PHE A 60 -0.14 -20.43 -5.15
CA PHE A 60 -1.54 -20.83 -5.33
C PHE A 60 -2.52 -19.83 -4.71
N SER A 61 -2.20 -19.28 -3.54
CA SER A 61 -3.05 -18.25 -2.91
C SER A 61 -3.21 -17.02 -3.80
N PHE A 62 -2.19 -16.67 -4.59
CA PHE A 62 -2.25 -15.54 -5.51
C PHE A 62 -3.20 -15.77 -6.68
N LEU A 63 -3.46 -17.02 -7.08
CA LEU A 63 -4.47 -17.33 -8.09
C LEU A 63 -5.87 -16.87 -7.68
N LEU A 64 -6.15 -16.70 -6.38
CA LEU A 64 -7.41 -16.16 -5.90
C LEU A 64 -7.70 -14.74 -6.44
N TYR A 65 -6.64 -13.94 -6.62
CA TYR A 65 -6.77 -12.56 -7.07
C TYR A 65 -7.21 -12.47 -8.53
N PHE A 66 -6.91 -13.48 -9.34
CA PHE A 66 -7.24 -13.51 -10.75
C PHE A 66 -8.76 -13.51 -11.02
N PRO A 67 -9.55 -14.51 -10.58
CA PRO A 67 -11.00 -14.49 -10.77
C PRO A 67 -11.66 -13.37 -9.96
N ALA A 68 -11.14 -13.00 -8.79
CA ALA A 68 -11.68 -11.87 -8.04
C ALA A 68 -11.60 -10.57 -8.85
N ALA A 69 -10.50 -10.33 -9.55
CA ALA A 69 -10.34 -9.15 -10.39
C ALA A 69 -11.28 -9.15 -11.60
N ILE A 70 -11.56 -10.32 -12.21
CA ILE A 70 -12.55 -10.41 -13.30
C ILE A 70 -13.91 -9.87 -12.83
N PHE A 71 -14.37 -10.32 -11.65
CA PHE A 71 -15.60 -9.83 -11.04
C PHE A 71 -15.54 -8.33 -10.75
N ILE A 72 -14.45 -7.85 -10.12
CA ILE A 72 -14.27 -6.43 -9.77
C ILE A 72 -14.27 -5.55 -11.02
N ILE A 73 -13.60 -5.97 -12.10
CA ILE A 73 -13.55 -5.21 -13.36
C ILE A 73 -14.94 -5.12 -13.99
N ARG A 74 -15.67 -6.24 -14.04
CA ARG A 74 -17.02 -6.28 -14.63
C ARG A 74 -18.01 -5.41 -13.86
N GLU A 75 -18.06 -5.55 -12.54
CA GLU A 75 -18.99 -4.80 -11.70
C GLU A 75 -18.54 -3.34 -11.52
N GLY A 76 -17.25 -3.11 -11.42
CA GLY A 76 -16.64 -1.78 -11.25
C GLY A 76 -16.79 -0.86 -12.45
N ARG A 77 -17.15 -1.37 -13.63
CA ARG A 77 -17.52 -0.54 -14.80
C ARG A 77 -18.84 0.19 -14.61
N LYS A 78 -19.76 -0.35 -13.81
CA LYS A 78 -21.10 0.24 -13.62
C LYS A 78 -20.97 1.55 -12.85
N LYS A 79 -21.39 2.69 -13.44
CA LYS A 79 -21.28 4.03 -12.82
C LYS A 79 -21.86 4.10 -11.40
N TYR A 80 -22.97 3.42 -11.13
CA TYR A 80 -23.56 3.40 -9.78
C TYR A 80 -22.63 2.70 -8.77
N VAL A 81 -21.92 1.64 -9.18
CA VAL A 81 -20.95 0.92 -8.33
C VAL A 81 -19.75 1.83 -8.06
N GLN A 82 -19.24 2.51 -9.08
CA GLN A 82 -18.12 3.46 -8.93
C GLN A 82 -18.43 4.56 -7.90
N ASN A 83 -19.62 5.16 -8.00
CA ASN A 83 -20.04 6.20 -7.08
C ASN A 83 -20.22 5.65 -5.66
N LYS A 84 -20.90 4.51 -5.51
CA LYS A 84 -21.07 3.85 -4.20
C LYS A 84 -19.73 3.47 -3.57
N LEU A 85 -18.78 2.94 -4.34
CA LEU A 85 -17.46 2.57 -3.85
C LEU A 85 -16.67 3.79 -3.38
N LEU A 86 -16.70 4.89 -4.12
CA LEU A 86 -16.02 6.12 -3.71
C LEU A 86 -16.61 6.64 -2.40
N VAL A 87 -17.94 6.78 -2.34
CA VAL A 87 -18.64 7.25 -1.13
C VAL A 87 -18.39 6.31 0.07
N ALA A 88 -18.52 5.00 -0.13
CA ALA A 88 -18.27 4.02 0.92
C ALA A 88 -16.82 4.09 1.42
N THR A 89 -15.84 4.20 0.51
CA THR A 89 -14.43 4.35 0.88
C THR A 89 -14.21 5.62 1.69
N THR A 90 -14.80 6.75 1.26
CA THR A 90 -14.70 8.02 2.00
C THR A 90 -15.30 7.91 3.40
N ILE A 91 -16.48 7.32 3.54
CA ILE A 91 -17.16 7.13 4.84
C ILE A 91 -16.34 6.20 5.73
N ILE A 92 -15.88 5.06 5.22
CA ILE A 92 -15.08 4.08 5.99
C ILE A 92 -13.79 4.73 6.50
N VAL A 93 -13.07 5.47 5.64
CA VAL A 93 -11.85 6.18 6.04
C VAL A 93 -12.16 7.24 7.10
N ALA A 94 -13.26 8.00 6.95
CA ALA A 94 -13.68 8.97 7.96
C ALA A 94 -13.97 8.31 9.32
N ILE A 95 -14.71 7.20 9.32
CA ILE A 95 -15.01 6.42 10.52
C ILE A 95 -13.72 5.93 11.18
N TRP A 96 -12.79 5.37 10.40
CA TRP A 96 -11.50 4.92 10.93
C TRP A 96 -10.65 6.06 11.51
N CYS A 97 -10.69 7.26 10.91
CA CYS A 97 -10.01 8.42 11.48
C CYS A 97 -10.65 8.87 12.80
N ILE A 98 -11.98 8.84 12.90
CA ILE A 98 -12.69 9.17 14.14
C ILE A 98 -12.36 8.13 15.22
N ASP A 99 -12.45 6.85 14.89
CA ASP A 99 -12.11 5.72 15.78
C ASP A 99 -10.67 5.80 16.29
N ALA A 100 -9.72 6.12 15.40
CA ALA A 100 -8.32 6.35 15.75
C ALA A 100 -8.13 7.48 16.77
N ILE A 101 -8.87 8.58 16.60
CA ILE A 101 -8.82 9.73 17.50
C ILE A 101 -9.43 9.39 18.85
N ILE A 102 -10.55 8.67 18.86
CA ILE A 102 -11.15 8.14 20.09
C ILE A 102 -10.13 7.26 20.82
N GLN A 103 -9.47 6.33 20.10
CA GLN A 103 -8.44 5.48 20.68
C GLN A 103 -7.28 6.27 21.28
N LEU A 104 -6.89 7.39 20.66
CA LEU A 104 -5.82 8.23 21.19
C LEU A 104 -6.22 8.91 22.51
N PHE A 105 -7.42 9.48 22.59
CA PHE A 105 -7.85 10.24 23.77
C PHE A 105 -8.33 9.36 24.92
N PHE A 106 -9.00 8.25 24.61
CA PHE A 106 -9.62 7.37 25.61
C PHE A 106 -8.82 6.09 25.86
N SER A 107 -7.67 5.92 25.21
CA SER A 107 -6.84 4.70 25.24
C SER A 107 -7.50 3.42 24.70
N TYR A 108 -8.78 3.45 24.35
CA TYR A 108 -9.56 2.37 23.77
C TYR A 108 -10.32 2.88 22.54
N ASP A 109 -10.38 2.06 21.49
CA ASP A 109 -11.18 2.36 20.30
C ASP A 109 -12.68 2.05 20.51
N LEU A 110 -13.52 2.26 19.48
CA LEU A 110 -14.96 2.00 19.54
C LEU A 110 -15.32 0.54 19.80
N LEU A 111 -14.39 -0.39 19.56
CA LEU A 111 -14.54 -1.83 19.79
C LEU A 111 -13.88 -2.28 21.10
N GLY A 112 -13.30 -1.36 21.87
CA GLY A 112 -12.61 -1.64 23.12
C GLY A 112 -11.16 -2.12 22.96
N TYR A 113 -10.55 -1.94 21.78
CA TYR A 113 -9.14 -2.29 21.59
C TYR A 113 -8.19 -1.24 22.15
N PRO A 114 -7.22 -1.62 23.00
CA PRO A 114 -6.33 -0.67 23.66
C PRO A 114 -5.23 -0.14 22.72
N LEU A 115 -4.64 0.98 23.11
CA LEU A 115 -3.35 1.43 22.57
C LEU A 115 -2.26 0.38 22.85
N ILE A 116 -1.37 0.16 21.88
CA ILE A 116 -0.18 -0.68 22.06
C ILE A 116 1.02 0.25 22.11
N GLU A 117 1.70 0.33 23.26
CA GLU A 117 2.90 1.17 23.44
C GLU A 117 2.70 2.64 23.02
N GLY A 118 1.50 3.19 23.28
CA GLY A 118 1.14 4.55 22.89
C GLY A 118 0.87 4.74 21.39
N HIS A 119 0.79 3.67 20.61
CA HIS A 119 0.50 3.70 19.18
C HIS A 119 -0.95 3.30 18.87
N ILE A 120 -1.56 4.09 17.98
CA ILE A 120 -2.90 3.83 17.45
C ILE A 120 -2.86 2.62 16.51
N THR A 121 -3.74 1.67 16.76
CA THR A 121 -3.96 0.49 15.91
C THR A 121 -5.34 0.48 15.26
N GLY A 122 -6.33 1.12 15.92
CA GLY A 122 -7.76 1.09 15.59
C GLY A 122 -8.28 -0.32 15.36
N LEU A 123 -9.25 -0.43 14.46
CA LEU A 123 -9.82 -1.69 13.95
C LEU A 123 -8.79 -2.77 13.55
N PHE A 124 -7.53 -2.40 13.29
CA PHE A 124 -6.49 -3.35 12.90
C PHE A 124 -5.76 -4.01 14.07
N TYR A 125 -6.19 -3.76 15.31
CA TYR A 125 -5.65 -4.40 16.51
C TYR A 125 -5.50 -5.93 16.34
N SER A 126 -4.39 -6.53 16.77
CA SER A 126 -3.20 -5.96 17.44
C SER A 126 -2.10 -5.48 16.48
N LYS A 127 -2.42 -5.21 15.20
CA LYS A 127 -1.44 -4.96 14.14
C LYS A 127 -1.42 -3.49 13.71
N PHE A 128 -0.21 -2.94 13.58
CA PHE A 128 0.04 -1.55 13.18
C PHE A 128 -0.15 -1.29 11.67
N ARG A 129 -1.36 -1.53 11.16
CA ARG A 129 -1.67 -1.44 9.72
C ARG A 129 -2.42 -0.17 9.35
N LEU A 130 -3.15 0.42 10.31
CA LEU A 130 -4.04 1.56 10.08
C LEU A 130 -3.39 2.68 9.28
N GLY A 131 -2.23 3.18 9.72
CA GLY A 131 -1.54 4.29 9.05
C GLY A 131 -1.21 4.01 7.59
N HIS A 132 -0.75 2.79 7.27
CA HIS A 132 -0.44 2.39 5.89
C HIS A 132 -1.69 2.36 5.01
N VAL A 133 -2.81 1.85 5.53
CA VAL A 133 -4.07 1.77 4.78
C VAL A 133 -4.64 3.18 4.55
N LEU A 134 -4.66 4.01 5.58
CA LEU A 134 -5.10 5.41 5.48
C LEU A 134 -4.26 6.19 4.47
N ALA A 135 -2.93 6.02 4.49
CA ALA A 135 -2.02 6.64 3.54
C ALA A 135 -2.33 6.22 2.09
N VAL A 136 -2.46 4.92 1.82
CA VAL A 136 -2.79 4.41 0.47
C VAL A 136 -4.14 4.91 -0.02
N LEU A 137 -5.16 4.92 0.83
CA LEU A 137 -6.53 5.31 0.44
C LEU A 137 -6.75 6.83 0.41
N SER A 138 -5.78 7.63 0.86
CA SER A 138 -5.90 9.09 0.94
C SER A 138 -6.27 9.77 -0.39
N PRO A 139 -5.78 9.35 -1.59
CA PRO A 139 -6.25 9.93 -2.85
C PRO A 139 -7.75 9.73 -3.11
N LEU A 140 -8.31 8.55 -2.78
CA LEU A 140 -9.76 8.31 -2.89
C LEU A 140 -10.55 9.10 -1.86
N PHE A 141 -10.00 9.26 -0.66
CA PHE A 141 -10.61 10.09 0.37
C PHE A 141 -10.71 11.55 -0.10
N PHE A 142 -9.61 12.12 -0.58
CA PHE A 142 -9.59 13.48 -1.12
C PHE A 142 -10.53 13.65 -2.32
N GLU A 143 -10.60 12.64 -3.19
CA GLU A 143 -11.48 12.67 -4.36
C GLU A 143 -12.96 12.60 -3.96
N GLY A 144 -13.31 11.79 -2.97
CA GLY A 144 -14.68 11.73 -2.44
C GLY A 144 -15.12 13.05 -1.82
N LEU A 145 -14.27 13.67 -0.98
CA LEU A 145 -14.53 14.99 -0.43
C LEU A 145 -14.70 16.05 -1.53
N ARG A 146 -13.82 16.03 -2.54
CA ARG A 146 -13.87 16.95 -3.67
C ARG A 146 -15.14 16.76 -4.53
N ARG A 147 -15.61 15.54 -4.76
CA ARG A 147 -16.78 15.31 -5.62
C ARG A 147 -18.11 15.60 -4.93
N TYR A 148 -18.24 15.19 -3.67
CA TYR A 148 -19.55 15.19 -3.01
C TYR A 148 -19.73 16.31 -2.00
N VAL A 149 -18.64 16.87 -1.48
CA VAL A 149 -18.70 17.69 -0.26
C VAL A 149 -17.96 19.01 -0.39
N ILE A 150 -17.58 19.38 -1.61
CA ILE A 150 -16.76 20.56 -1.89
C ILE A 150 -17.37 21.89 -1.44
N HIS A 151 -18.70 21.97 -1.40
CA HIS A 151 -19.45 23.17 -1.01
C HIS A 151 -19.53 23.35 0.50
N TYR A 152 -19.30 22.30 1.29
CA TYR A 152 -19.41 22.33 2.75
C TYR A 152 -18.02 22.50 3.37
N GLY A 153 -17.60 23.75 3.57
CA GLY A 153 -16.27 24.09 4.06
C GLY A 153 -15.85 23.37 5.36
N TRP A 154 -16.79 23.14 6.27
CA TRP A 154 -16.53 22.46 7.55
C TRP A 154 -16.21 20.97 7.40
N ILE A 155 -16.70 20.29 6.35
CA ILE A 155 -16.43 18.86 6.16
C ILE A 155 -14.96 18.63 5.75
N TRP A 156 -14.25 19.66 5.29
CA TRP A 156 -12.81 19.58 5.06
C TRP A 156 -11.99 19.38 6.33
N LEU A 157 -12.57 19.59 7.53
CA LEU A 157 -11.97 19.16 8.79
C LEU A 157 -11.67 17.66 8.83
N LEU A 158 -12.38 16.84 8.03
CA LEU A 158 -12.08 15.41 7.90
C LEU A 158 -10.67 15.14 7.34
N VAL A 159 -10.12 16.05 6.52
CA VAL A 159 -8.72 15.95 6.07
C VAL A 159 -7.75 16.12 7.22
N VAL A 160 -8.09 17.01 8.17
CA VAL A 160 -7.30 17.22 9.39
C VAL A 160 -7.33 15.97 10.25
N LEU A 161 -8.51 15.35 10.42
CA LEU A 161 -8.63 14.08 11.12
C LEU A 161 -7.79 12.98 10.45
N LEU A 162 -7.75 12.92 9.12
CA LEU A 162 -6.91 11.97 8.39
C LEU A 162 -5.42 12.20 8.63
N VAL A 163 -4.95 13.44 8.52
CA VAL A 163 -3.55 13.80 8.80
C VAL A 163 -3.18 13.39 10.22
N PHE A 164 -4.03 13.74 11.19
CA PHE A 164 -3.82 13.42 12.59
C PHE A 164 -3.79 11.91 12.85
N ALA A 165 -4.77 11.16 12.35
CA ALA A 165 -4.81 9.71 12.48
C ALA A 165 -3.55 9.05 11.89
N VAL A 166 -3.09 9.48 10.70
CA VAL A 166 -1.86 8.97 10.08
C VAL A 166 -0.63 9.29 10.92
N LEU A 167 -0.50 10.53 11.41
CA LEU A 167 0.65 10.95 12.21
C LEU A 167 0.75 10.16 13.53
N PHE A 168 -0.35 10.06 14.27
CA PHE A 168 -0.39 9.40 15.57
C PHE A 168 -0.38 7.87 15.52
N THR A 169 -0.47 7.25 14.34
CA THR A 169 -0.11 5.83 14.20
C THR A 169 1.38 5.56 14.51
N GLY A 170 2.22 6.60 14.53
CA GLY A 170 3.64 6.48 14.85
C GLY A 170 4.42 5.66 13.83
N ARG A 171 4.00 5.61 12.57
CA ARG A 171 4.71 4.87 11.50
C ARG A 171 5.26 5.83 10.45
N ARG A 172 6.59 6.03 10.46
CA ARG A 172 7.31 6.93 9.54
C ARG A 172 7.02 6.64 8.06
N ILE A 173 6.98 5.36 7.69
CA ILE A 173 6.64 4.93 6.34
C ILE A 173 5.21 5.34 5.96
N ALA A 174 4.25 5.25 6.88
CA ALA A 174 2.89 5.73 6.62
C ALA A 174 2.86 7.24 6.36
N TRP A 175 3.70 8.03 7.05
CA TRP A 175 3.80 9.48 6.81
C TRP A 175 4.39 9.76 5.42
N MET A 176 5.44 9.04 5.03
CA MET A 176 6.05 9.16 3.70
C MET A 176 5.06 8.78 2.60
N MET A 177 4.36 7.65 2.76
CA MET A 177 3.31 7.21 1.82
C MET A 177 2.20 8.25 1.70
N PHE A 178 1.76 8.83 2.82
CA PHE A 178 0.76 9.89 2.84
C PHE A 178 1.25 11.17 2.16
N ALA A 179 2.50 11.57 2.40
CA ALA A 179 3.11 12.72 1.74
C ALA A 179 3.18 12.52 0.21
N ILE A 180 3.63 11.35 -0.25
CA ILE A 180 3.65 11.00 -1.68
C ILE A 180 2.23 11.03 -2.26
N ALA A 181 1.25 10.44 -1.55
CA ALA A 181 -0.15 10.45 -1.98
C ALA A 181 -0.72 11.86 -2.09
N ALA A 182 -0.47 12.71 -1.09
CA ALA A 182 -0.93 14.10 -1.07
C ALA A 182 -0.27 14.95 -2.16
N VAL A 183 1.05 14.85 -2.34
CA VAL A 183 1.80 15.58 -3.38
C VAL A 183 1.36 15.15 -4.78
N THR A 184 1.27 13.86 -5.04
CA THR A 184 0.85 13.36 -6.37
C THR A 184 -0.60 13.72 -6.68
N TYR A 185 -1.49 13.69 -5.68
CA TYR A 185 -2.86 14.17 -5.83
C TYR A 185 -2.94 15.69 -6.05
N ALA A 186 -2.09 16.48 -5.39
CA ALA A 186 -1.99 17.92 -5.61
C ALA A 186 -1.51 18.25 -7.03
N ILE A 187 -0.49 17.54 -7.53
CA ILE A 187 -0.01 17.66 -8.92
C ILE A 187 -1.13 17.31 -9.91
N TYR A 188 -1.91 16.26 -9.63
CA TYR A 188 -3.08 15.91 -10.42
C TYR A 188 -4.09 17.06 -10.49
N LEU A 189 -4.48 17.65 -9.35
CA LEU A 189 -5.42 18.76 -9.33
C LEU A 189 -4.90 20.01 -10.03
N TYR A 190 -3.61 20.31 -9.89
CA TYR A 190 -2.95 21.41 -10.60
C TYR A 190 -3.05 21.23 -12.12
N LYS A 191 -2.65 20.06 -12.63
CA LYS A 191 -2.71 19.75 -14.07
C LYS A 191 -4.12 19.79 -14.64
N MET A 192 -5.14 19.52 -13.83
CA MET A 192 -6.54 19.50 -14.25
C MET A 192 -7.27 20.84 -14.09
N GLY A 193 -6.57 21.91 -13.67
CA GLY A 193 -7.21 23.22 -13.48
C GLY A 193 -8.17 23.27 -12.29
N PHE A 194 -8.20 22.24 -11.44
CA PHE A 194 -9.02 22.19 -10.22
C PHE A 194 -8.35 22.90 -9.02
N TRP A 195 -7.27 23.65 -9.27
CA TRP A 195 -6.45 24.32 -8.25
C TRP A 195 -7.24 25.31 -7.38
N GLN A 196 -8.29 25.94 -7.93
CA GLN A 196 -9.13 26.90 -7.19
C GLN A 196 -9.78 26.30 -5.94
N TYR A 197 -10.08 25.00 -5.96
CA TYR A 197 -10.65 24.29 -4.81
C TYR A 197 -9.59 23.95 -3.76
N TRP A 198 -8.33 23.77 -4.20
CA TRP A 198 -7.20 23.50 -3.32
C TRP A 198 -6.77 24.72 -2.51
N LYS A 199 -7.05 25.96 -2.93
CA LYS A 199 -6.77 27.15 -2.10
C LYS A 199 -7.50 27.09 -0.74
N LYS A 200 -8.75 26.61 -0.72
CA LYS A 200 -9.52 26.42 0.52
C LYS A 200 -8.99 25.25 1.35
N SER A 201 -8.63 24.14 0.71
CA SER A 201 -8.08 22.97 1.38
C SER A 201 -6.66 23.20 1.92
N ILE A 202 -5.78 23.89 1.19
CA ILE A 202 -4.43 24.30 1.64
C ILE A 202 -4.55 25.26 2.82
N LEU A 203 -5.52 26.18 2.81
CA LEU A 203 -5.74 27.08 3.94
C LEU A 203 -6.15 26.28 5.18
N VAL A 204 -7.12 25.36 5.06
CA VAL A 204 -7.58 24.52 6.18
C VAL A 204 -6.46 23.59 6.66
N VAL A 205 -5.75 22.91 5.74
CA VAL A 205 -4.62 22.03 6.07
C VAL A 205 -3.44 22.80 6.62
N GLY A 206 -3.14 23.99 6.07
CA GLY A 206 -2.06 24.86 6.53
C GLY A 206 -2.33 25.40 7.93
N ILE A 207 -3.55 25.90 8.20
CA ILE A 207 -4.00 26.29 9.54
C ILE A 207 -3.92 25.10 10.49
N SER A 208 -4.33 23.92 10.04
CA SER A 208 -4.28 22.71 10.86
C SER A 208 -2.86 22.27 11.16
N MET A 209 -1.95 22.31 10.19
CA MET A 209 -0.52 22.04 10.41
C MET A 209 0.10 23.05 11.37
N ILE A 210 -0.24 24.34 11.24
CA ILE A 210 0.20 25.40 12.17
C ILE A 210 -0.31 25.14 13.59
N LEU A 211 -1.55 24.67 13.75
CA LEU A 211 -2.13 24.31 15.05
C LEU A 211 -1.58 22.98 15.61
N LEU A 212 -1.04 22.11 14.75
CA LEU A 212 -0.52 20.77 15.11
C LEU A 212 0.99 20.74 15.35
N ILE A 213 1.74 21.73 14.88
CA ILE A 213 3.17 21.88 15.17
C ILE A 213 3.42 21.95 16.70
N PRO A 214 2.68 22.73 17.51
CA PRO A 214 2.89 22.79 18.97
C PRO A 214 2.60 21.46 19.70
N THR A 215 1.61 20.69 19.24
CA THR A 215 1.23 19.41 19.87
C THR A 215 2.17 18.28 19.49
N THR A 216 2.71 18.29 18.28
CA THR A 216 3.73 17.33 17.83
C THR A 216 5.12 17.63 18.41
N LEU A 217 5.48 18.92 18.55
CA LEU A 217 6.72 19.33 19.23
C LEU A 217 6.70 19.06 20.74
N SER A 218 5.53 19.01 21.38
CA SER A 218 5.40 18.62 22.79
C SER A 218 5.34 17.10 23.01
N TYR A 219 5.21 16.30 21.95
CA TYR A 219 5.13 14.85 22.04
C TYR A 219 6.53 14.23 21.90
N ALA A 220 7.16 13.90 23.04
CA ALA A 220 8.53 13.38 23.09
C ALA A 220 8.82 12.20 22.12
N PRO A 221 7.91 11.23 21.91
CA PRO A 221 8.14 10.17 20.93
C PRO A 221 8.21 10.63 19.47
N PHE A 222 7.62 11.78 19.13
CA PHE A 222 7.72 12.37 17.79
C PHE A 222 9.06 13.08 17.61
N LEU A 223 9.48 13.93 18.57
CA LEU A 223 10.77 14.63 18.53
C LEU A 223 11.94 13.65 18.40
N HIS A 224 11.95 12.60 19.24
CA HIS A 224 12.99 11.58 19.19
C HIS A 224 13.11 10.92 17.80
N ARG A 225 11.98 10.78 17.08
CA ARG A 225 11.97 10.20 15.73
C ARG A 225 12.43 11.17 14.65
N VAL A 226 12.22 12.47 14.83
CA VAL A 226 12.75 13.51 13.95
C VAL A 226 14.28 13.55 14.10
N GLU A 227 14.78 13.54 15.33
CA GLU A 227 16.22 13.47 15.63
C GLU A 227 16.86 12.20 15.05
N GLN A 228 16.23 11.03 15.25
CA GLN A 228 16.68 9.80 14.61
C GLN A 228 16.69 9.91 13.08
N ALA A 229 15.69 10.53 12.44
CA ALA A 229 15.67 10.68 10.98
C ALA A 229 16.82 11.55 10.46
N LEU A 230 17.24 12.57 11.21
CA LEU A 230 18.43 13.37 10.89
C LEU A 230 19.72 12.55 11.02
N GLY A 231 19.74 11.54 11.89
CA GLY A 231 20.83 10.58 12.04
C GLY A 231 21.19 9.80 10.77
N LEU A 232 20.28 9.67 9.78
CA LEU A 232 20.57 9.07 8.48
C LEU A 232 21.66 9.82 7.69
N PHE A 233 21.79 11.12 7.91
CA PHE A 233 22.76 11.97 7.20
C PHE A 233 24.06 12.17 7.99
N SER A 234 24.25 11.44 9.09
CA SER A 234 25.42 11.59 9.98
C SER A 234 26.73 11.01 9.42
N GLY A 235 26.67 10.22 8.34
CA GLY A 235 27.83 9.53 7.76
C GLY A 235 28.37 8.35 8.60
N ASN A 236 27.74 8.05 9.74
CA ASN A 236 28.12 6.94 10.63
C ASN A 236 27.11 5.79 10.51
N TYR A 237 27.59 4.58 10.23
CA TYR A 237 26.77 3.37 10.07
C TYR A 237 25.90 3.08 11.30
N GLN A 238 26.42 3.19 12.53
CA GLN A 238 25.66 2.87 13.75
C GLN A 238 24.52 3.86 14.00
N ILE A 239 24.77 5.15 13.74
CA ILE A 239 23.76 6.21 13.86
C ILE A 239 22.71 6.06 12.75
N ALA A 240 23.13 5.73 11.53
CA ALA A 240 22.22 5.44 10.42
C ALA A 240 21.41 4.14 10.64
N ASN A 241 22.01 3.11 11.24
CA ASN A 241 21.33 1.85 11.55
C ASN A 241 20.26 2.09 12.60
N THR A 242 20.58 2.80 13.68
CA THR A 242 19.60 3.26 14.68
C THR A 242 18.50 4.12 14.03
N ALA A 243 18.88 5.03 13.14
CA ALA A 243 17.97 5.90 12.41
C ALA A 243 16.99 5.14 11.52
N THR A 244 17.37 4.00 10.93
CA THR A 244 16.47 3.13 10.15
C THR A 244 15.63 2.17 11.01
N SER A 245 15.73 2.25 12.34
CA SER A 245 15.23 1.22 13.28
C SER A 245 15.89 -0.14 13.03
N TYR A 246 17.21 -0.15 12.95
CA TYR A 246 18.07 -1.32 12.77
C TYR A 246 17.81 -2.11 11.48
N ARG A 247 17.27 -1.44 10.45
CA ARG A 247 16.93 -2.09 9.17
C ARG A 247 18.12 -2.19 8.22
N LEU A 248 19.21 -1.46 8.45
CA LEU A 248 20.37 -1.54 7.54
C LEU A 248 20.97 -2.94 7.53
N ALA A 249 21.20 -3.54 8.71
CA ALA A 249 21.68 -4.92 8.81
C ALA A 249 20.73 -5.93 8.13
N LEU A 250 19.41 -5.71 8.25
CA LEU A 250 18.40 -6.53 7.57
C LEU A 250 18.43 -6.35 6.04
N TRP A 251 18.70 -5.13 5.56
CA TRP A 251 18.84 -4.85 4.13
C TRP A 251 20.14 -5.40 3.55
N GLU A 252 21.24 -5.35 4.31
CA GLU A 252 22.50 -6.03 3.95
C GLU A 252 22.30 -7.54 3.84
N THR A 253 21.61 -8.14 4.82
CA THR A 253 21.22 -9.55 4.78
C THR A 253 20.38 -9.86 3.52
N ALA A 254 19.38 -9.03 3.21
CA ALA A 254 18.55 -9.21 2.02
C ALA A 254 19.34 -9.02 0.71
N LEU A 255 20.31 -8.11 0.68
CA LEU A 255 21.21 -7.92 -0.45
C LEU A 255 22.11 -9.15 -0.64
N ALA A 256 22.69 -9.69 0.43
CA ALA A 256 23.52 -10.90 0.39
C ALA A 256 22.72 -12.12 -0.13
N ILE A 257 21.48 -12.29 0.35
CA ILE A 257 20.58 -13.33 -0.17
C ILE A 257 20.28 -13.09 -1.66
N THR A 258 20.05 -11.83 -2.05
CA THR A 258 19.79 -11.48 -3.46
C THR A 258 21.01 -11.74 -4.34
N THR A 259 22.24 -11.53 -3.87
CA THR A 259 23.44 -11.81 -4.65
C THR A 259 23.69 -13.31 -4.81
N ASP A 260 23.49 -14.08 -3.74
CA ASP A 260 23.75 -15.51 -3.74
C ASP A 260 22.67 -16.29 -4.54
N HIS A 261 21.42 -15.81 -4.49
CA HIS A 261 20.28 -16.38 -5.19
C HIS A 261 19.75 -15.47 -6.31
N TRP A 262 20.65 -14.86 -7.08
CA TRP A 262 20.33 -13.77 -8.01
C TRP A 262 19.29 -14.07 -9.09
N LEU A 263 19.16 -15.30 -9.59
CA LEU A 263 18.27 -15.58 -10.72
C LEU A 263 16.81 -15.78 -10.29
N ASN A 264 16.56 -16.78 -9.43
CA ASN A 264 15.22 -17.22 -9.02
C ASN A 264 14.84 -16.76 -7.60
N GLY A 265 15.79 -16.20 -6.83
CA GLY A 265 15.61 -15.93 -5.41
C GLY A 265 15.48 -17.21 -4.57
N VAL A 266 15.10 -17.02 -3.30
CA VAL A 266 14.92 -18.11 -2.31
C VAL A 266 13.49 -18.64 -2.24
N GLY A 267 12.65 -18.31 -3.22
CA GLY A 267 11.23 -18.60 -3.25
C GLY A 267 10.39 -17.54 -2.53
N VAL A 268 9.20 -17.25 -3.05
CA VAL A 268 8.24 -16.34 -2.39
C VAL A 268 7.99 -16.73 -0.94
N ARG A 269 8.01 -15.74 -0.05
CA ARG A 269 7.93 -15.87 1.42
C ARG A 269 9.08 -16.65 2.06
N GLY A 270 10.13 -16.95 1.28
CA GLY A 270 11.31 -17.74 1.66
C GLY A 270 12.28 -17.01 2.59
N PHE A 271 12.31 -15.68 2.55
CA PHE A 271 13.26 -14.87 3.32
C PHE A 271 13.29 -15.23 4.82
N ARG A 272 12.12 -15.47 5.42
CA ARG A 272 11.97 -15.84 6.83
C ARG A 272 12.67 -17.14 7.25
N TYR A 273 13.00 -18.00 6.30
CA TYR A 273 13.56 -19.33 6.56
C TYR A 273 15.08 -19.38 6.37
N ILE A 274 15.64 -18.38 5.68
CA ILE A 274 17.08 -18.32 5.37
C ILE A 274 17.76 -17.07 5.97
N CYS A 275 16.99 -16.09 6.45
CA CYS A 275 17.53 -14.86 7.01
C CYS A 275 18.59 -15.12 8.08
N GLN A 276 18.37 -16.08 8.99
CA GLN A 276 19.30 -16.38 10.08
C GLN A 276 20.65 -16.90 9.58
N ASP A 277 20.69 -17.58 8.43
CA ASP A 277 21.92 -18.13 7.85
C ASP A 277 22.83 -17.02 7.28
N TYR A 278 22.24 -15.87 6.92
CA TYR A 278 22.93 -14.72 6.34
C TYR A 278 23.08 -13.55 7.32
N ALA A 279 22.40 -13.59 8.47
CA ALA A 279 22.42 -12.51 9.44
C ALA A 279 23.82 -12.34 10.01
N VAL A 280 24.37 -11.14 9.88
CA VAL A 280 25.62 -10.77 10.55
C VAL A 280 25.36 -10.75 12.05
N GLN A 281 26.08 -11.59 12.81
CA GLN A 281 26.06 -11.53 14.27
C GLN A 281 26.75 -10.23 14.73
N GLU A 282 25.98 -9.14 14.85
CA GLU A 282 26.44 -8.02 15.67
C GLU A 282 26.38 -8.45 17.14
N GLU A 283 27.44 -8.18 17.92
CA GLU A 283 27.39 -8.32 19.37
C GLU A 283 26.20 -7.51 19.89
N SER A 284 25.20 -8.22 20.39
CA SER A 284 23.96 -7.68 20.92
C SER A 284 24.24 -6.65 22.00
N THR A 285 24.25 -5.37 21.64
CA THR A 285 24.05 -4.30 22.62
C THR A 285 22.56 -4.23 22.91
N ALA A 286 22.15 -4.99 23.92
CA ALA A 286 20.95 -4.85 24.75
C ALA A 286 19.61 -4.54 24.06
N ASP A 287 18.67 -5.47 24.27
CA ASP A 287 17.22 -5.26 24.42
C ASP A 287 16.28 -5.13 23.21
N PHE A 288 16.70 -5.30 21.96
CA PHE A 288 15.73 -5.24 20.84
C PHE A 288 15.75 -6.44 19.86
N GLU A 289 14.64 -7.19 19.94
CA GLU A 289 14.12 -8.30 19.13
C GLU A 289 14.66 -9.72 19.39
N PRO A 290 13.78 -10.71 19.70
CA PRO A 290 14.14 -12.08 20.07
C PRO A 290 14.71 -12.95 18.92
N ASN A 291 15.10 -12.36 17.77
CA ASN A 291 15.45 -13.07 16.55
C ASN A 291 16.78 -12.62 15.90
N ASN A 292 17.77 -12.13 16.67
CA ASN A 292 19.12 -11.81 16.16
C ASN A 292 19.10 -10.90 14.91
N GLY A 293 18.22 -9.88 14.87
CA GLY A 293 18.12 -8.95 13.73
C GLY A 293 17.32 -9.43 12.51
N CYS A 294 16.74 -10.64 12.56
CA CYS A 294 15.95 -11.19 11.46
C CYS A 294 14.44 -10.98 11.57
N SER A 295 13.82 -10.63 10.44
CA SER A 295 12.37 -10.47 10.29
C SER A 295 11.79 -11.47 9.28
N THR A 296 10.47 -11.49 9.20
CA THR A 296 9.73 -12.31 8.24
C THR A 296 9.86 -11.86 6.77
N HIS A 297 10.38 -10.66 6.53
CA HIS A 297 10.67 -10.04 5.22
C HIS A 297 11.62 -8.84 5.41
N PRO A 298 12.32 -8.37 4.36
CA PRO A 298 13.29 -7.26 4.45
C PRO A 298 12.73 -5.87 4.80
N HIS A 299 11.40 -5.71 4.87
CA HIS A 299 10.75 -4.41 5.03
C HIS A 299 11.22 -3.36 4.02
N LEU A 300 11.61 -3.75 2.80
CA LEU A 300 11.81 -2.86 1.66
C LEU A 300 11.38 -3.64 0.43
N MET A 301 10.34 -3.15 -0.26
CA MET A 301 9.64 -3.96 -1.26
C MET A 301 10.54 -4.45 -2.40
N LEU A 302 11.41 -3.59 -2.92
CA LEU A 302 12.32 -3.98 -4.00
C LEU A 302 13.33 -5.05 -3.53
N LEU A 303 13.82 -4.98 -2.29
CA LEU A 303 14.69 -6.01 -1.71
C LEU A 303 13.94 -7.31 -1.42
N GLU A 304 12.68 -7.24 -0.99
CA GLU A 304 11.84 -8.44 -0.82
C GLU A 304 11.67 -9.16 -2.17
N ILE A 305 11.38 -8.43 -3.24
CA ILE A 305 11.26 -8.99 -4.59
C ILE A 305 12.59 -9.60 -5.04
N GLY A 306 13.71 -8.89 -4.84
CA GLY A 306 15.05 -9.37 -5.18
C GLY A 306 15.43 -10.65 -4.42
N ALA A 307 15.27 -10.65 -3.10
CA ALA A 307 15.66 -11.80 -2.28
C ALA A 307 14.76 -13.01 -2.56
N GLU A 308 13.44 -12.83 -2.66
CA GLU A 308 12.50 -13.94 -2.75
C GLU A 308 12.26 -14.46 -4.18
N THR A 309 12.42 -13.62 -5.20
CA THR A 309 12.14 -13.99 -6.61
C THR A 309 13.26 -13.65 -7.59
N GLY A 310 14.37 -13.10 -7.11
CA GLY A 310 15.57 -12.83 -7.91
C GLY A 310 15.36 -11.77 -9.00
N LEU A 311 16.25 -11.81 -9.98
CA LEU A 311 16.24 -10.96 -11.17
C LEU A 311 14.93 -11.11 -11.95
N LEU A 312 14.39 -12.33 -12.04
CA LEU A 312 13.11 -12.58 -12.71
C LEU A 312 11.96 -11.81 -12.04
N GLY A 313 11.95 -11.77 -10.72
CA GLY A 313 11.04 -10.96 -9.93
C GLY A 313 11.16 -9.47 -10.22
N ILE A 314 12.39 -8.95 -10.20
CA ILE A 314 12.67 -7.54 -10.48
C ILE A 314 12.25 -7.17 -11.90
N MET A 315 12.57 -8.00 -12.90
CA MET A 315 12.15 -7.81 -14.29
C MET A 315 10.62 -7.80 -14.41
N GLY A 316 9.95 -8.77 -13.78
CA GLY A 316 8.50 -8.83 -13.73
C GLY A 316 7.86 -7.59 -13.09
N TYR A 317 8.42 -7.11 -11.99
CA TYR A 317 7.99 -5.89 -11.32
C TYR A 317 8.22 -4.62 -12.17
N ILE A 318 9.35 -4.51 -12.87
CA ILE A 318 9.61 -3.39 -13.80
C ILE A 318 8.62 -3.41 -14.96
N LEU A 319 8.36 -4.59 -15.55
CA LEU A 319 7.37 -4.76 -16.62
C LEU A 319 5.96 -4.40 -16.14
N PHE A 320 5.58 -4.84 -14.93
CA PHE A 320 4.32 -4.44 -14.29
C PHE A 320 4.21 -2.91 -14.20
N GLY A 321 5.26 -2.26 -13.67
CA GLY A 321 5.31 -0.79 -13.55
C GLY A 321 5.23 -0.09 -14.91
N TRP A 322 5.91 -0.61 -15.93
CA TRP A 322 5.88 -0.09 -17.29
C TRP A 322 4.49 -0.17 -17.90
N PHE A 323 3.85 -1.34 -17.91
CA PHE A 323 2.50 -1.50 -18.47
C PHE A 323 1.47 -0.66 -17.71
N PHE A 324 1.57 -0.58 -16.38
CA PHE A 324 0.70 0.26 -15.57
C PHE A 324 0.92 1.75 -15.85
N TRP A 325 2.17 2.19 -16.04
CA TRP A 325 2.48 3.55 -16.45
C TRP A 325 1.93 3.90 -17.83
N CYS A 326 2.08 3.02 -18.81
CA CYS A 326 1.46 3.16 -20.13
C CYS A 326 -0.06 3.32 -20.03
N TYR A 327 -0.70 2.54 -19.16
CA TYR A 327 -2.14 2.67 -18.88
C TYR A 327 -2.49 4.04 -18.29
N ILE A 328 -1.75 4.52 -17.29
CA ILE A 328 -1.97 5.87 -16.72
C ILE A 328 -1.80 6.95 -17.79
N ARG A 329 -0.76 6.86 -18.63
CA ARG A 329 -0.56 7.80 -19.74
C ARG A 329 -1.75 7.81 -20.70
N ARG A 330 -2.32 6.64 -21.00
CA ARG A 330 -3.55 6.52 -21.78
C ARG A 330 -4.73 7.23 -21.09
N LEU A 331 -4.94 6.99 -19.79
CA LEU A 331 -6.01 7.67 -19.03
C LEU A 331 -5.90 9.19 -19.12
N LEU A 332 -4.68 9.72 -18.97
CA LEU A 332 -4.42 11.16 -19.06
C LEU A 332 -4.65 11.70 -20.48
N ALA A 333 -4.15 11.01 -21.50
CA ALA A 333 -4.34 11.40 -22.90
C ALA A 333 -5.82 11.39 -23.32
N GLU A 334 -6.57 10.40 -22.84
CA GLU A 334 -8.00 10.23 -23.12
C GLU A 334 -8.91 11.06 -22.21
N LYS A 335 -8.34 11.88 -21.32
CA LYS A 335 -9.05 12.74 -20.35
C LYS A 335 -9.95 11.96 -19.38
N ILE A 336 -9.60 10.72 -19.06
CA ILE A 336 -10.30 9.86 -18.09
C ILE A 336 -9.80 10.18 -16.67
N TYR A 337 -9.99 11.44 -16.26
CA TYR A 337 -9.39 11.96 -15.02
C TYR A 337 -9.97 11.32 -13.76
N TYR A 338 -11.21 10.87 -13.81
CA TYR A 338 -11.90 10.27 -12.66
C TYR A 338 -11.30 8.93 -12.19
N ALA A 339 -10.48 8.28 -13.02
CA ALA A 339 -9.73 7.05 -12.69
C ALA A 339 -8.33 7.33 -12.11
N VAL A 340 -7.82 8.56 -12.22
CA VAL A 340 -6.46 8.91 -11.77
C VAL A 340 -6.29 8.75 -10.26
N PRO A 341 -7.24 9.15 -9.37
CA PRO A 341 -7.09 8.95 -7.93
C PRO A 341 -6.93 7.47 -7.53
N TYR A 342 -7.62 6.56 -8.22
CA TYR A 342 -7.46 5.12 -8.02
C TYR A 342 -6.06 4.65 -8.43
N SER A 343 -5.56 5.16 -9.56
CA SER A 343 -4.20 4.89 -10.04
C SER A 343 -3.15 5.38 -9.05
N LEU A 344 -3.36 6.54 -8.41
CA LEU A 344 -2.45 7.07 -7.38
C LEU A 344 -2.40 6.15 -6.16
N CYS A 345 -3.52 5.58 -5.72
CA CYS A 345 -3.53 4.59 -4.66
C CYS A 345 -2.67 3.36 -5.00
N VAL A 346 -2.76 2.87 -6.24
CA VAL A 346 -1.92 1.75 -6.71
C VAL A 346 -0.45 2.16 -6.68
N LEU A 347 -0.09 3.32 -7.24
CA LEU A 347 1.31 3.80 -7.25
C LEU A 347 1.88 3.93 -5.84
N VAL A 348 1.11 4.48 -4.89
CA VAL A 348 1.52 4.58 -3.48
C VAL A 348 1.63 3.19 -2.87
N ALA A 349 0.76 2.24 -3.20
CA ALA A 349 0.79 0.90 -2.63
C ALA A 349 1.95 0.03 -3.16
N VAL A 350 2.35 0.24 -4.42
CA VAL A 350 3.38 -0.54 -5.11
C VAL A 350 4.65 0.27 -5.37
N PHE A 351 4.90 1.34 -4.62
CA PHE A 351 6.13 2.13 -4.74
C PHE A 351 7.36 1.33 -4.27
N PRO A 352 8.43 1.21 -5.08
CA PRO A 352 9.52 0.25 -4.85
C PRO A 352 10.29 0.49 -3.54
N PHE A 353 10.37 1.74 -3.12
CA PHE A 353 11.09 2.14 -1.91
C PHE A 353 10.19 2.20 -0.68
N ASN A 354 8.96 1.68 -0.76
CA ASN A 354 8.16 1.55 0.45
C ASN A 354 8.76 0.47 1.36
N ALA A 355 8.98 0.86 2.61
CA ALA A 355 9.51 -0.01 3.64
C ALA A 355 8.42 -0.58 4.57
N HIS A 356 7.32 -1.08 3.99
CA HIS A 356 6.10 -1.44 4.71
C HIS A 356 5.91 -2.96 4.86
N LEU A 357 4.66 -3.42 4.76
CA LEU A 357 4.21 -4.80 4.88
C LEU A 357 4.70 -5.65 3.71
N ALA A 358 4.92 -6.95 3.97
CA ALA A 358 5.34 -7.93 2.98
C ALA A 358 4.51 -7.87 1.68
N PHE A 359 5.20 -7.68 0.54
CA PHE A 359 4.61 -7.62 -0.80
C PHE A 359 3.89 -8.92 -1.17
N TYR A 360 4.50 -10.07 -0.88
CA TYR A 360 3.89 -11.39 -1.05
C TYR A 360 3.00 -11.80 0.13
N GLY A 361 2.80 -10.89 1.08
CA GLY A 361 1.89 -11.06 2.21
C GLY A 361 0.45 -10.82 1.81
N SER A 362 -0.41 -11.81 2.03
CA SER A 362 -1.81 -11.79 1.62
C SER A 362 -2.62 -10.55 2.00
N TYR A 363 -2.31 -9.90 3.13
CA TYR A 363 -2.97 -8.67 3.53
C TYR A 363 -2.70 -7.52 2.55
N TRP A 364 -1.41 -7.27 2.24
CA TRP A 364 -1.03 -6.20 1.34
C TRP A 364 -1.43 -6.51 -0.10
N SER A 365 -1.16 -7.73 -0.56
CA SER A 365 -1.52 -8.16 -1.91
C SER A 365 -3.02 -8.04 -2.16
N SER A 366 -3.88 -8.33 -1.17
CA SER A 366 -5.34 -8.16 -1.32
C SER A 366 -5.74 -6.71 -1.59
N ILE A 367 -5.13 -5.75 -0.89
CA ILE A 367 -5.40 -4.32 -1.07
C ILE A 367 -4.88 -3.86 -2.44
N SER A 368 -3.64 -4.23 -2.78
CA SER A 368 -3.02 -3.86 -4.06
C SER A 368 -3.79 -4.40 -5.26
N TRP A 369 -4.12 -5.70 -5.28
CA TRP A 369 -4.85 -6.31 -6.40
C TRP A 369 -6.27 -5.78 -6.53
N TRP A 370 -6.95 -5.50 -5.41
CA TRP A 370 -8.26 -4.84 -5.42
C TRP A 370 -8.18 -3.44 -6.04
N LEU A 371 -7.21 -2.61 -5.64
CA LEU A 371 -7.00 -1.27 -6.19
C LEU A 371 -6.61 -1.29 -7.68
N ILE A 372 -5.78 -2.26 -8.10
CA ILE A 372 -5.41 -2.46 -9.50
C ILE A 372 -6.66 -2.77 -10.32
N ALA A 373 -7.44 -3.78 -9.91
CA ALA A 373 -8.67 -4.17 -10.60
C ALA A 373 -9.68 -3.01 -10.69
N LEU A 374 -9.87 -2.25 -9.61
CA LEU A 374 -10.73 -1.06 -9.62
C LEU A 374 -10.23 0.04 -10.55
N THR A 375 -8.93 0.30 -10.56
CA THR A 375 -8.31 1.30 -11.45
C THR A 375 -8.55 0.94 -12.92
N LEU A 376 -8.42 -0.35 -13.25
CA LEU A 376 -8.70 -0.86 -14.58
C LEU A 376 -10.19 -0.75 -14.94
N ALA A 377 -11.08 -1.11 -14.02
CA ALA A 377 -12.54 -1.03 -14.20
C ALA A 377 -13.03 0.39 -14.46
N ILE A 378 -12.53 1.35 -13.69
CA ILE A 378 -12.97 2.75 -13.72
C ILE A 378 -12.35 3.49 -14.89
N GLY A 379 -11.12 3.15 -15.29
CA GLY A 379 -10.47 3.77 -16.43
C GLY A 379 -10.94 3.25 -17.80
N ASP A 380 -11.95 2.38 -17.84
CA ASP A 380 -12.55 1.92 -19.08
C ASP A 380 -13.65 2.86 -19.58
N LYS A 381 -13.52 3.31 -20.84
CA LYS A 381 -14.54 4.13 -21.51
C LYS A 381 -15.81 3.34 -21.84
N TYR A 382 -15.70 2.02 -22.01
CA TYR A 382 -16.83 1.16 -22.35
C TYR A 382 -17.61 0.74 -21.10
N SER A 383 -18.07 1.72 -20.30
CA SER A 383 -19.23 1.47 -19.44
C SER A 383 -20.45 1.49 -20.38
N PRO A 384 -21.13 0.36 -20.65
CA PRO A 384 -22.41 0.43 -21.33
C PRO A 384 -23.31 1.33 -20.49
N SER A 385 -23.74 2.44 -21.07
CA SER A 385 -24.81 3.26 -20.52
C SER A 385 -26.08 2.42 -20.59
N ARG A 386 -26.39 1.69 -19.52
CA ARG A 386 -27.72 1.18 -19.24
C ARG A 386 -28.02 1.38 -17.77
#